data_AF-M9RMH5-F1
#
_entry.id   AF-M9RMH5-F1
#
_cell.length_a   1.000
_cell.length_b   1.000
_cell.length_c   1.000
_cell.angle_alpha   90.00
_cell.angle_beta   90.00
_cell.angle_gamma   90.00
#
_symmetry.space_group_name_H-M   'P 1'
#
loop_
_entity.id
_entity.type
_entity.pdbx_description
1 polymer ?
#
loop_
_entity_poly.entity_id
_entity_poly.type
_entity_poly.pdbx_seq_one_letter_code
_entity_poly.pdbx_strand_id
1 'polypeptide(L)'
;MGHSLGGAVALNLALNHEDSVGALALIAPVTQPSDTVSSAFSAMSIKSDGLRRFVSLTFATPLGLLIFDRSAKSVFAPETIPENFGVSGGSLLAIRPTSYFSAGGDMIALRAALPEMAQRYPSLGMPVAILFGRSDQVLDPAKHGATRSRGPR
;
A
#
# COMPACT_ATOMS: atom_id res chain seq x y z
N MET A 1 11.75 4.10 7.00
CA MET A 1 10.31 4.14 7.36
C MET A 1 9.50 3.70 6.16
N GLY A 2 8.34 3.07 6.35
CA GLY A 2 7.44 2.74 5.23
C GLY A 2 5.98 2.69 5.67
N HIS A 3 5.08 3.28 4.88
CA HIS A 3 3.65 3.27 5.13
C HIS A 3 2.91 2.49 4.04
N SER A 4 1.95 1.63 4.40
CA SER A 4 1.14 0.87 3.42
C SER A 4 2.02 0.12 2.42
N LEU A 5 1.82 0.34 1.11
CA LEU A 5 2.66 -0.19 0.03
C LEU A 5 4.15 0.18 0.23
N GLY A 6 4.44 1.40 0.69
CA GLY A 6 5.79 1.84 1.00
C GLY A 6 6.44 1.02 2.12
N GLY A 7 5.64 0.37 2.98
CA GLY A 7 6.12 -0.62 3.93
C GLY A 7 6.68 -1.87 3.25
N ALA A 8 6.03 -2.34 2.18
CA ALA A 8 6.55 -3.44 1.38
C ALA A 8 7.83 -3.06 0.64
N VAL A 9 7.90 -1.84 0.11
CA VAL A 9 9.13 -1.32 -0.52
C VAL A 9 10.28 -1.28 0.49
N ALA A 10 10.03 -0.78 1.70
CA ALA A 10 11.04 -0.72 2.77
C ALA A 10 11.48 -2.13 3.21
N LEU A 11 10.55 -3.08 3.30
CA LEU A 11 10.86 -4.48 3.59
C LEU A 11 11.70 -5.11 2.48
N ASN A 12 11.35 -4.89 1.22
CA ASN A 12 12.11 -5.41 0.09
C ASN A 12 13.53 -4.83 0.04
N LEU A 13 13.70 -3.55 0.39
CA LEU A 13 15.03 -2.95 0.53
C LEU A 13 15.83 -3.66 1.64
N ALA A 14 15.26 -3.82 2.83
CA ALA A 14 15.94 -4.48 3.95
C ALA A 14 16.28 -5.95 3.66
N LEU A 15 15.41 -6.67 2.95
CA LEU A 15 15.63 -8.07 2.56
C LEU A 15 16.79 -8.25 1.58
N ASN A 16 17.05 -7.26 0.72
CA ASN A 16 18.07 -7.35 -0.34
C ASN A 16 19.35 -6.58 0.00
N HIS A 17 19.28 -5.64 0.95
CA HIS A 17 20.37 -4.75 1.33
C HIS A 17 20.38 -4.53 2.84
N GLU A 18 20.42 -5.63 3.60
CA GLU A 18 20.36 -5.62 5.07
C GLU A 18 21.43 -4.71 5.70
N ASP A 19 22.66 -4.74 5.19
CA ASP A 19 23.77 -3.90 5.66
C ASP A 19 23.52 -2.39 5.51
N SER A 20 22.55 -2.00 4.68
CA SER A 20 22.16 -0.61 4.45
C SER A 20 20.98 -0.15 5.32
N VAL A 21 20.40 -1.03 6.14
CA VAL A 21 19.19 -0.73 6.93
C VAL A 21 19.42 -1.00 8.41
N GLY A 22 19.59 0.06 9.21
CA GLY A 22 19.78 -0.06 10.66
C GLY A 22 18.52 -0.41 11.46
N ALA A 23 17.33 -0.04 10.97
CA ALA A 23 16.03 -0.39 11.57
C ALA A 23 14.86 -0.09 10.62
N LEU A 24 13.72 -0.74 10.86
CA LEU A 24 12.46 -0.49 10.15
C LEU A 24 11.38 0.04 11.09
N ALA A 25 10.81 1.20 10.74
CA ALA A 25 9.57 1.72 11.33
C ALA A 25 8.47 1.67 10.25
N LEU A 26 7.48 0.81 10.44
CA LEU A 26 6.45 0.51 9.47
C LEU A 26 5.07 0.91 10.00
N ILE A 27 4.29 1.64 9.19
CA ILE A 27 2.97 2.14 9.57
C ILE A 27 1.93 1.54 8.62
N ALA A 28 1.00 0.77 9.16
CA ALA A 28 0.04 -0.03 8.40
C ALA A 28 0.66 -0.72 7.16
N PRO A 29 1.80 -1.43 7.27
CA PRO A 29 2.51 -1.95 6.10
C PRO A 29 1.77 -3.10 5.42
N VAL A 30 1.92 -3.20 4.09
CA VAL A 30 1.54 -4.42 3.36
C VAL A 30 2.66 -5.45 3.49
N THR A 31 2.50 -6.40 4.40
CA THR A 31 3.53 -7.44 4.66
C THR A 31 3.18 -8.82 4.10
N GLN A 32 1.92 -9.24 4.15
CA GLN A 32 1.49 -10.59 3.76
C GLN A 32 0.75 -10.61 2.41
N PRO A 33 0.82 -11.71 1.65
CA PRO A 33 -0.04 -11.93 0.49
C PRO A 33 -1.52 -11.85 0.87
N SER A 34 -2.33 -11.20 0.05
CA SER A 34 -3.77 -11.15 0.23
C SER A 34 -4.52 -11.39 -1.07
N ASP A 35 -5.51 -12.26 -1.01
CA ASP A 35 -6.43 -12.53 -2.13
C ASP A 35 -7.49 -11.45 -2.27
N THR A 36 -7.69 -10.66 -1.20
CA THR A 36 -8.66 -9.57 -1.16
C THR A 36 -7.98 -8.23 -1.35
N VAL A 37 -8.59 -7.40 -2.20
CA VAL A 37 -8.22 -6.01 -2.43
C VAL A 37 -9.33 -5.17 -1.83
N SER A 38 -8.98 -4.20 -0.99
CA SER A 38 -9.97 -3.24 -0.52
C SER A 38 -10.69 -2.60 -1.72
N SER A 39 -12.00 -2.40 -1.59
CA SER A 39 -12.84 -1.87 -2.67
C SER A 39 -12.32 -0.53 -3.20
N ALA A 40 -11.68 0.27 -2.34
CA ALA A 40 -11.01 1.53 -2.67
C ALA A 40 -9.92 1.38 -3.76
N PHE A 41 -9.30 0.21 -3.87
CA PHE A 41 -8.18 -0.08 -4.78
C PHE A 41 -8.54 -1.09 -5.87
N SER A 42 -9.80 -1.53 -5.96
CA SER A 42 -10.26 -2.53 -6.92
C SER A 42 -9.95 -2.16 -8.38
N ALA A 43 -10.16 -0.88 -8.75
CA ALA A 43 -9.86 -0.36 -10.08
C ALA A 43 -8.39 -0.57 -10.49
N MET A 44 -7.46 -0.56 -9.53
CA MET A 44 -6.01 -0.71 -9.79
C MET A 44 -5.58 -2.16 -10.08
N SER A 45 -6.50 -3.12 -10.16
CA SER A 45 -6.18 -4.55 -10.34
C SER A 45 -6.10 -5.02 -11.80
N ILE A 46 -6.06 -4.09 -12.77
CA ILE A 46 -5.96 -4.43 -14.19
C ILE A 46 -4.55 -4.97 -14.51
N LYS A 47 -4.47 -6.29 -14.73
CA LYS A 47 -3.21 -6.99 -15.01
C LYS A 47 -2.60 -6.67 -16.38
N SER A 48 -3.43 -6.57 -17.42
CA SER A 48 -2.95 -6.29 -18.78
C SER A 48 -2.48 -4.85 -18.90
N ASP A 49 -1.22 -4.66 -19.27
CA ASP A 49 -0.62 -3.33 -19.46
C ASP A 49 -1.34 -2.51 -20.53
N GLY A 50 -1.70 -3.12 -21.66
CA GLY A 50 -2.44 -2.45 -22.73
C GLY A 50 -3.83 -1.99 -22.26
N LEU A 51 -4.55 -2.85 -21.55
CA LEU A 51 -5.87 -2.50 -21.00
C LEU A 51 -5.74 -1.45 -19.88
N ARG A 52 -4.74 -1.57 -19.01
CA ARG A 52 -4.47 -0.60 -17.94
C ARG A 52 -4.14 0.77 -18.52
N ARG A 53 -3.35 0.81 -19.60
CA ARG A 53 -3.03 2.03 -20.34
C ARG A 53 -4.28 2.66 -20.95
N PHE A 54 -5.10 1.87 -21.64
CA PHE A 54 -6.37 2.35 -22.20
C PHE A 54 -7.30 2.92 -21.12
N VAL A 55 -7.53 2.18 -20.04
CA VAL A 55 -8.37 2.65 -18.91
C VAL A 55 -7.78 3.88 -18.25
N SER A 56 -6.46 3.95 -18.10
CA SER A 56 -5.79 5.11 -17.50
C SER A 56 -6.04 6.40 -18.29
N LEU A 57 -5.98 6.33 -19.63
CA LEU A 57 -6.13 7.49 -20.51
C LEU A 57 -7.58 7.93 -20.67
N THR A 58 -8.52 6.97 -20.62
CA THR A 58 -9.93 7.24 -20.93
C THR A 58 -10.79 7.45 -19.68
N PHE A 59 -10.55 6.69 -18.60
CA PHE A 59 -11.47 6.60 -17.48
C PHE A 59 -10.89 7.02 -16.13
N ALA A 60 -9.57 6.98 -15.92
CA ALA A 60 -8.99 7.20 -14.59
C ALA A 60 -9.41 8.52 -13.95
N THR A 61 -9.29 9.64 -14.67
CA THR A 61 -9.67 10.95 -14.15
C THR A 61 -11.17 11.17 -14.03
N PRO A 62 -12.01 10.97 -15.08
CA PRO A 62 -13.44 11.24 -14.95
C PRO A 62 -14.10 10.31 -13.94
N LEU A 63 -13.81 9.01 -13.97
CA LEU A 63 -14.37 8.08 -12.99
C LEU A 63 -13.77 8.30 -11.60
N GLY A 64 -12.48 8.60 -11.53
CA GLY A 64 -11.79 8.93 -10.28
C GLY A 64 -12.42 10.11 -9.55
N LEU A 65 -12.77 11.19 -10.25
CA LEU A 65 -13.49 12.32 -9.68
C LEU A 65 -14.88 11.93 -9.17
N LEU A 66 -15.63 11.14 -9.95
CA LEU A 66 -16.98 10.71 -9.58
C LEU A 66 -17.01 9.86 -8.30
N ILE A 67 -15.97 9.04 -8.07
CA ILE A 67 -15.91 8.14 -6.91
C ILE A 67 -14.97 8.63 -5.80
N PHE A 68 -14.31 9.78 -5.99
CA PHE A 68 -13.22 10.25 -5.12
C PHE A 68 -13.64 10.29 -3.65
N ASP A 69 -14.75 10.96 -3.33
CA ASP A 69 -15.22 11.11 -1.95
C ASP A 69 -15.58 9.76 -1.31
N ARG A 70 -16.15 8.84 -2.10
CA ARG A 70 -16.50 7.50 -1.62
C ARG A 70 -15.25 6.70 -1.27
N SER A 71 -14.23 6.76 -2.14
CA SER A 71 -12.94 6.10 -1.92
C SER A 71 -12.17 6.74 -0.77
N ALA A 72 -12.19 8.06 -0.64
CA ALA A 72 -11.57 8.75 0.49
C ALA A 72 -12.23 8.34 1.81
N LYS A 73 -13.57 8.29 1.86
CA LYS A 73 -14.30 7.82 3.05
C LYS A 73 -13.91 6.41 3.47
N SER A 74 -13.74 5.47 2.53
CA SER A 74 -13.34 4.11 2.89
C SER A 74 -11.88 4.00 3.34
N VAL A 75 -10.99 4.87 2.87
CA VAL A 75 -9.58 4.92 3.32
C VAL A 75 -9.45 5.50 4.72
N PHE A 76 -10.22 6.53 5.05
CA PHE A 76 -10.13 7.20 6.36
C PHE A 76 -11.07 6.62 7.42
N ALA A 77 -12.09 5.84 7.05
CA ALA A 77 -13.06 5.32 8.02
C ALA A 77 -12.37 4.57 9.19
N PRO A 78 -12.78 4.83 10.45
CA PRO A 78 -13.93 5.66 10.87
C PRO A 78 -13.63 7.16 11.02
N GLU A 79 -12.38 7.59 10.80
CA GLU A 79 -11.93 8.96 11.02
C GLU A 79 -12.46 9.94 9.95
N THR A 80 -12.46 11.22 10.32
CA THR A 80 -12.84 12.29 9.40
C THR A 80 -11.74 12.53 8.37
N ILE A 81 -12.12 12.66 7.10
CA ILE A 81 -11.18 13.01 6.02
C ILE A 81 -10.61 14.40 6.32
N PRO A 82 -9.28 14.59 6.28
CA PRO A 82 -8.67 15.90 6.45
C PRO A 82 -9.24 16.93 5.47
N GLU A 83 -9.45 18.16 5.95
CA GLU A 83 -9.92 19.25 5.09
C GLU A 83 -8.92 19.46 3.94
N ASN A 84 -9.43 19.71 2.74
CA ASN A 84 -8.62 19.90 1.53
C ASN A 84 -7.67 18.73 1.20
N PHE A 85 -7.95 17.50 1.67
CA PHE A 85 -7.17 16.31 1.34
C PHE A 85 -6.99 16.11 -0.18
N GLY A 86 -8.02 16.44 -0.97
CA GLY A 86 -7.98 16.42 -2.43
C GLY A 86 -6.92 17.32 -3.04
N VAL A 87 -6.83 18.55 -2.55
CA VAL A 87 -6.05 19.64 -3.17
C VAL A 87 -4.75 19.87 -2.41
N SER A 88 -4.83 20.30 -1.15
CA SER A 88 -3.66 20.54 -0.29
C SER A 88 -2.90 19.26 0.02
N GLY A 89 -3.63 18.15 0.23
CA GLY A 89 -3.03 16.82 0.39
C GLY A 89 -2.59 16.16 -0.91
N GLY A 90 -2.94 16.74 -2.07
CA GLY A 90 -2.56 16.24 -3.39
C GLY A 90 -3.19 14.90 -3.78
N SER A 91 -4.19 14.40 -3.07
CA SER A 91 -4.75 13.07 -3.37
C SER A 91 -5.52 13.02 -4.69
N LEU A 92 -6.01 14.16 -5.22
CA LEU A 92 -6.56 14.24 -6.58
C LEU A 92 -5.48 14.01 -7.67
N LEU A 93 -4.20 14.10 -7.33
CA LEU A 93 -3.13 13.74 -8.26
C LEU A 93 -3.11 12.24 -8.53
N ALA A 94 -3.59 11.41 -7.60
CA ALA A 94 -3.61 9.96 -7.73
C ALA A 94 -4.50 9.46 -8.89
N ILE A 95 -5.51 10.24 -9.27
CA ILE A 95 -6.46 9.90 -10.36
C ILE A 95 -6.01 10.42 -11.73
N ARG A 96 -4.82 11.01 -11.84
CA ARG A 96 -4.21 11.35 -13.14
C ARG A 96 -3.88 10.06 -13.88
N PRO A 97 -3.95 10.04 -15.24
CA PRO A 97 -3.70 8.83 -16.02
C PRO A 97 -2.36 8.16 -15.69
N THR A 98 -1.29 8.94 -15.59
CA THR A 98 0.05 8.44 -15.28
C THR A 98 0.13 7.85 -13.89
N SER A 99 -0.38 8.57 -12.88
CA SER A 99 -0.40 8.12 -11.49
C SER A 99 -1.20 6.84 -11.31
N TYR A 100 -2.38 6.75 -11.93
CA TYR A 100 -3.20 5.55 -11.91
C TYR A 100 -2.49 4.36 -12.57
N PHE A 101 -1.88 4.58 -13.74
CA PHE A 101 -1.18 3.53 -14.47
C PHE A 101 0.00 2.97 -13.65
N SER A 102 0.81 3.85 -13.07
CA SER A 102 1.95 3.49 -12.23
C SER A 102 1.51 2.79 -10.95
N ALA A 103 0.56 3.35 -10.20
CA ALA A 103 0.06 2.74 -8.96
C ALA A 103 -0.56 1.35 -9.20
N GLY A 104 -1.28 1.17 -10.32
CA GLY A 104 -1.76 -0.14 -10.73
C GLY A 104 -0.63 -1.12 -11.06
N GLY A 105 0.42 -0.65 -11.73
CA GLY A 105 1.65 -1.44 -11.96
C GLY A 105 2.30 -1.87 -10.65
N ASP A 106 2.49 -0.95 -9.71
CA ASP A 106 3.06 -1.22 -8.39
C ASP A 106 2.24 -2.25 -7.61
N MET A 107 0.90 -2.17 -7.68
CA MET A 107 -0.01 -3.13 -7.06
C MET A 107 0.16 -4.54 -7.64
N ILE A 108 0.32 -4.66 -8.96
CA ILE A 108 0.57 -5.96 -9.60
C ILE A 108 1.95 -6.50 -9.21
N ALA A 109 2.99 -5.67 -9.25
CA ALA A 109 4.35 -6.06 -8.88
C ALA A 109 4.42 -6.51 -7.41
N LEU A 110 3.77 -5.75 -6.52
CA LEU A 110 3.65 -6.09 -5.10
C LEU A 110 3.04 -7.48 -4.90
N ARG A 111 1.89 -7.77 -5.55
CA ARG A 111 1.23 -9.07 -5.39
C ARG A 111 2.10 -10.23 -5.86
N ALA A 112 2.91 -10.02 -6.88
CA ALA A 112 3.86 -11.02 -7.35
C ALA A 112 5.03 -11.24 -6.36
N ALA A 113 5.53 -10.16 -5.74
CA ALA A 113 6.69 -10.23 -4.85
C ALA A 113 6.37 -10.68 -3.41
N LEU A 114 5.18 -10.35 -2.90
CA LEU A 114 4.80 -10.59 -1.49
C LEU A 114 4.97 -12.04 -1.01
N PRO A 115 4.63 -13.10 -1.78
CA PRO A 115 4.79 -14.47 -1.32
C PRO A 115 6.25 -14.83 -1.00
N GLU A 116 7.19 -14.43 -1.86
CA GLU A 116 8.62 -14.66 -1.65
C GLU A 116 9.15 -13.79 -0.50
N MET A 117 8.78 -12.51 -0.48
CA MET A 117 9.18 -11.60 0.60
C MET A 117 8.74 -12.11 1.98
N ALA A 118 7.50 -12.60 2.09
CA ALA A 118 6.95 -13.09 3.35
C ALA A 118 7.71 -14.29 3.92
N GLN A 119 8.24 -15.15 3.07
CA GLN A 119 9.07 -16.29 3.48
C GLN A 119 10.44 -15.85 4.02
N ARG A 120 10.93 -14.69 3.58
CA ARG A 120 12.25 -14.17 3.92
C ARG A 120 12.26 -13.26 5.15
N TYR A 121 11.11 -12.76 5.62
CA TYR A 121 11.08 -11.89 6.82
C TYR A 121 11.79 -12.44 8.07
N PRO A 122 11.81 -13.77 8.35
CA PRO A 122 12.58 -14.32 9.47
C PRO A 122 14.11 -14.11 9.36
N SER A 123 14.64 -13.79 8.17
CA SER A 123 16.06 -13.51 7.99
C SER A 123 16.46 -12.08 8.39
N LEU A 124 15.49 -11.18 8.61
CA LEU A 124 15.77 -9.80 9.02
C LEU A 124 16.36 -9.78 10.44
N GLY A 125 17.62 -9.39 10.55
CA GLY A 125 18.36 -9.28 11.81
C GLY A 125 18.24 -7.93 12.50
N MET A 126 17.84 -6.88 11.78
CA MET A 126 17.66 -5.53 12.33
C MET A 126 16.32 -5.37 13.07
N PRO A 127 16.20 -4.39 13.98
CA PRO A 127 14.93 -4.09 14.64
C PRO A 127 13.83 -3.69 13.64
N VAL A 128 12.65 -4.30 13.80
CA VAL A 128 11.45 -4.00 13.01
C VAL A 128 10.31 -3.63 13.97
N ALA A 129 9.80 -2.41 13.85
CA ALA A 129 8.63 -1.92 14.55
C ALA A 129 7.47 -1.73 13.57
N ILE A 130 6.30 -2.25 13.93
CA ILE A 130 5.08 -2.18 13.13
C ILE A 130 3.99 -1.53 13.96
N LEU A 131 3.36 -0.49 13.40
CA LEU A 131 2.24 0.23 13.99
C LEU A 131 1.01 0.12 13.08
N PHE A 132 -0.13 -0.28 13.62
CA PHE A 132 -1.42 -0.27 12.93
C PHE A 132 -2.44 0.57 13.68
N GLY A 133 -3.40 1.13 12.93
CA GLY A 133 -4.65 1.61 13.52
C GLY A 133 -5.45 0.43 14.06
N ARG A 134 -5.98 0.53 15.29
CA ARG A 134 -6.78 -0.54 15.90
C ARG A 134 -8.00 -0.94 15.07
N SER A 135 -8.54 0.01 14.32
CA SER A 135 -9.75 -0.13 13.49
C SER A 135 -9.44 0.04 12.00
N ASP A 136 -8.21 -0.32 11.57
CA ASP A 136 -7.83 -0.27 10.17
C ASP A 136 -8.74 -1.17 9.32
N GLN A 137 -9.44 -0.58 8.36
CA GLN A 137 -10.37 -1.28 7.45
C GLN A 137 -9.73 -1.55 6.08
N VAL A 138 -8.52 -1.04 5.84
CA VAL A 138 -7.80 -1.19 4.57
C VAL A 138 -6.91 -2.43 4.63
N LEU A 139 -6.20 -2.62 5.74
CA LEU A 139 -5.32 -3.75 5.99
C LEU A 139 -5.62 -4.38 7.34
N ASP A 140 -5.91 -5.68 7.34
CA ASP A 140 -6.14 -6.45 8.57
C ASP A 140 -4.86 -6.46 9.43
N PRO A 141 -4.85 -5.81 10.62
CA PRO A 141 -3.69 -5.79 11.49
C PRO A 141 -3.26 -7.17 11.99
N ALA A 142 -4.19 -8.12 12.15
CA ALA A 142 -3.86 -9.47 12.59
C ALA A 142 -3.07 -10.22 11.52
N LYS A 143 -3.40 -10.00 10.25
CA LYS A 143 -2.70 -10.59 9.12
C LYS A 143 -1.36 -9.89 8.85
N HIS A 144 -1.37 -8.56 8.73
CA HIS A 144 -0.21 -7.80 8.29
C HIS A 144 0.75 -7.41 9.43
N GLY A 145 0.31 -7.48 10.68
CA GLY A 145 1.13 -7.21 11.87
C GLY A 145 1.77 -8.44 12.51
N ALA A 146 1.45 -9.65 12.06
CA ALA A 146 1.93 -10.89 12.67
C ALA A 146 3.45 -11.14 12.53
N THR A 147 4.18 -10.31 11.79
CA THR A 147 5.65 -10.38 11.73
C THR A 147 6.20 -10.01 13.10
N ARG A 148 6.52 -11.03 13.92
CA ARG A 148 7.01 -10.87 15.30
C ARG A 148 8.21 -9.93 15.32
N SER A 149 8.00 -8.73 15.86
CA SER A 149 9.08 -7.90 16.36
C SER A 149 9.70 -8.60 17.57
N ARG A 150 10.95 -9.03 17.46
CA ARG A 150 11.79 -9.17 18.65
C ARG A 150 12.11 -7.74 19.09
N GLY A 151 11.36 -7.23 20.07
CA GLY A 151 11.72 -6.00 20.75
C GLY A 151 13.09 -6.13 21.42
N PRO A 152 13.83 -5.02 21.61
CA PRO A 152 15.08 -5.03 22.35
C PRO A 152 14.84 -5.52 23.79
N ARG A 153 15.74 -6.38 24.28
CA ARG A 153 15.84 -6.74 25.69
C ARG A 153 16.37 -5.57 26.50
#